data_AF-A0A924GCA0-F1
#
_entry.id   AF-A0A924GCA0-F1
#
_cell.length_a   1.000
_cell.length_b   1.000
_cell.length_c   1.000
_cell.angle_alpha   90.00
_cell.angle_beta   90.00
_cell.angle_gamma   90.00
#
_symmetry.space_group_name_H-M   'P 1'
#
loop_
_entity.id
_entity.type
_entity.pdbx_description
1 polymer ?
#
loop_
_entity_poly.entity_id
_entity_poly.type
_entity_poly.pdbx_seq_one_letter_code
_entity_poly.pdbx_strand_id
1 'polypeptide(L)'
;PKTQSALLEVMEEGVVTIDGVGHSVGRPFMVIATQNPVEQAGTYKLPEAQLDRFLIKTSLGYPDFETSVALMLDSANRARASGITPIIKSESIVTMAGLAADVFVDPTIMEYIIRLVIATRSDKDVALGVSMRGALGMARAVRTWAIASGRSYVTPDDVRDLAIPVLAHRVIIDAESDFAGVKAEDVIERVLLDTAPPAYRAA
;
A
#
# COMPACT_ATOMS: atom_id res chain seq x y z
N PRO A 1 -5.81 -19.08 -11.99
CA PRO A 1 -5.56 -19.77 -10.69
C PRO A 1 -4.08 -20.10 -10.42
N LYS A 2 -3.37 -20.86 -11.29
CA LYS A 2 -1.95 -21.26 -11.02
C LYS A 2 -0.93 -20.12 -11.18
N THR A 3 -1.08 -19.27 -12.20
CA THR A 3 -0.15 -18.17 -12.49
C THR A 3 -0.19 -17.06 -11.43
N GLN A 4 -1.37 -16.77 -10.86
CA GLN A 4 -1.52 -15.80 -9.77
C GLN A 4 -0.86 -16.31 -8.49
N SER A 5 -1.03 -17.59 -8.14
CA SER A 5 -0.37 -18.17 -6.97
C SER A 5 1.15 -18.10 -7.08
N ALA A 6 1.72 -18.40 -8.25
CA ALA A 6 3.16 -18.29 -8.48
C ALA A 6 3.69 -16.86 -8.32
N LEU A 7 2.94 -15.85 -8.80
CA LEU A 7 3.31 -14.44 -8.58
C LEU A 7 3.33 -14.09 -7.08
N LEU A 8 2.34 -14.55 -6.32
CA LEU A 8 2.23 -14.26 -4.90
C LEU A 8 3.29 -14.97 -4.06
N GLU A 9 3.71 -16.17 -4.47
CA GLU A 9 4.84 -16.89 -3.89
C GLU A 9 6.13 -16.08 -4.05
N VAL A 10 6.39 -15.59 -5.26
CA VAL A 10 7.55 -14.73 -5.54
C VAL A 10 7.50 -13.42 -4.76
N MET A 11 6.32 -12.83 -4.60
CA MET A 11 6.14 -11.61 -3.80
C MET A 11 6.47 -11.81 -2.32
N GLU A 12 6.17 -12.99 -1.76
CA GLU A 12 6.40 -13.27 -0.34
C GLU A 12 7.84 -13.76 -0.10
N GLU A 13 8.37 -14.63 -0.96
CA GLU A 13 9.64 -15.32 -0.74
C GLU A 13 10.82 -14.71 -1.51
N GLY A 14 10.58 -13.92 -2.56
CA GLY A 14 11.64 -13.38 -3.43
C GLY A 14 12.40 -14.46 -4.20
N VAL A 15 11.80 -15.64 -4.35
CA VAL A 15 12.37 -16.81 -5.01
C VAL A 15 11.30 -17.42 -5.93
N VAL A 16 11.73 -17.86 -7.11
CA VAL A 16 10.94 -18.66 -8.05
C VAL A 16 11.47 -20.08 -8.01
N THR A 17 10.61 -21.08 -7.78
CA THR A 17 11.01 -22.49 -7.82
C THR A 17 10.74 -23.10 -9.19
N ILE A 18 11.77 -23.63 -9.85
CA ILE A 18 11.68 -24.34 -11.14
C ILE A 18 12.30 -25.73 -10.94
N ASP A 19 11.52 -26.79 -11.21
CA ASP A 19 11.95 -28.19 -11.05
C ASP A 19 12.58 -28.51 -9.67
N GLY A 20 12.07 -27.87 -8.61
CA GLY A 20 12.57 -28.03 -7.24
C GLY A 20 13.80 -27.18 -6.90
N VAL A 21 14.29 -26.36 -7.84
CA VAL A 21 15.44 -25.45 -7.65
C VAL A 21 14.92 -24.02 -7.49
N GLY A 22 15.32 -23.36 -6.39
CA GLY A 22 14.98 -21.97 -6.11
C GLY A 22 15.91 -20.98 -6.83
N HIS A 23 15.32 -20.01 -7.52
CA HIS A 23 16.00 -18.91 -8.22
C HIS A 23 15.60 -17.56 -7.61
N SER A 24 16.55 -16.79 -7.08
CA SER A 24 16.25 -15.46 -6.54
C SER A 24 15.93 -14.45 -7.65
N VAL A 25 14.93 -13.59 -7.42
CA VAL A 25 14.50 -12.56 -8.38
C VAL A 25 15.33 -11.26 -8.34
N GLY A 26 16.36 -11.21 -7.49
CA GLY A 26 17.23 -10.04 -7.34
C GLY A 26 16.61 -8.91 -6.51
N ARG A 27 17.36 -7.81 -6.32
CA ARG A 27 16.91 -6.62 -5.58
C ARG A 27 17.33 -5.33 -6.31
N PRO A 28 16.49 -4.28 -6.35
CA PRO A 28 15.12 -4.24 -5.80
C PRO A 28 14.15 -5.08 -6.65
N PHE A 29 13.15 -5.66 -5.99
CA PHE A 29 12.05 -6.36 -6.65
C PHE A 29 10.73 -5.71 -6.21
N MET A 30 9.90 -5.33 -7.17
CA MET A 30 8.62 -4.67 -6.93
C MET A 30 7.60 -5.16 -7.93
N VAL A 31 6.39 -5.44 -7.45
CA VAL A 31 5.25 -5.80 -8.29
C VAL A 31 4.24 -4.67 -8.28
N ILE A 32 3.89 -4.19 -9.48
CA ILE A 32 2.77 -3.27 -9.69
C ILE A 32 1.68 -4.07 -10.42
N ALA A 33 0.58 -4.34 -9.74
CA ALA A 33 -0.59 -4.98 -10.33
C ALA A 33 -1.66 -3.93 -10.61
N THR A 34 -2.24 -3.97 -11.81
CA THR A 34 -3.38 -3.13 -12.18
C THR A 34 -4.62 -4.00 -12.36
N GLN A 35 -5.78 -3.46 -12.01
CA GLN A 35 -7.06 -4.13 -12.18
C GLN A 35 -8.05 -3.14 -12.79
N ASN A 36 -8.66 -3.49 -13.92
CA ASN A 36 -9.75 -2.72 -14.51
C ASN A 36 -11.09 -3.13 -13.83
N PRO A 37 -11.79 -2.22 -13.14
CA PRO A 37 -12.98 -2.58 -12.37
C PRO A 37 -14.23 -2.85 -13.21
N VAL A 38 -14.24 -2.49 -14.51
CA VAL A 38 -15.47 -2.46 -15.35
C VAL A 38 -15.58 -3.63 -16.34
N GLU A 39 -14.55 -4.48 -16.50
CA GLU A 39 -14.60 -5.56 -17.49
C GLU A 39 -15.42 -6.78 -17.05
N GLN A 40 -16.41 -7.17 -17.88
CA GLN A 40 -17.39 -8.23 -17.60
C GLN A 40 -16.97 -9.66 -17.98
N ALA A 41 -15.79 -9.87 -18.58
CA ALA A 41 -15.37 -11.20 -19.03
C ALA A 41 -13.91 -11.50 -18.68
N GLY A 42 -13.68 -12.57 -17.89
CA GLY A 42 -12.38 -13.23 -17.78
C GLY A 42 -11.43 -12.76 -16.67
N THR A 43 -11.77 -11.72 -15.89
CA THR A 43 -10.98 -11.30 -14.73
C THR A 43 -11.61 -11.80 -13.43
N TYR A 44 -10.97 -12.79 -12.80
CA TYR A 44 -11.30 -13.16 -11.44
C TYR A 44 -10.74 -12.07 -10.51
N LYS A 45 -11.60 -11.42 -9.72
CA LYS A 45 -11.13 -10.52 -8.65
C LYS A 45 -10.14 -11.31 -7.77
N LEU A 46 -9.05 -10.65 -7.39
CA LEU A 46 -8.12 -11.25 -6.43
C LEU A 46 -8.87 -11.48 -5.12
N PRO A 47 -8.85 -12.71 -4.57
CA PRO A 47 -9.35 -12.96 -3.23
C PRO A 47 -8.69 -12.03 -2.22
N GLU A 48 -9.38 -11.71 -1.14
CA GLU A 48 -8.95 -10.76 -0.11
C GLU A 48 -7.64 -11.21 0.54
N ALA A 49 -7.48 -12.52 0.75
CA ALA A 49 -6.24 -13.12 1.23
C ALA A 49 -5.03 -12.87 0.30
N GLN A 50 -5.27 -12.65 -0.99
CA GLN A 50 -4.24 -12.30 -1.97
C GLN A 50 -3.98 -10.80 -1.99
N LEU A 51 -5.02 -9.97 -1.89
CA LEU A 51 -4.89 -8.52 -1.79
C LEU A 51 -4.12 -8.08 -0.53
N ASP A 52 -4.22 -8.81 0.58
CA ASP A 52 -3.48 -8.52 1.83
C ASP A 52 -1.95 -8.59 1.68
N ARG A 53 -1.45 -9.21 0.60
CA ARG A 53 -0.01 -9.24 0.25
C ARG A 53 0.48 -7.96 -0.42
N PHE A 54 -0.41 -7.14 -0.97
CA PHE A 54 -0.05 -5.84 -1.52
C PHE A 54 0.07 -4.83 -0.38
N LEU A 55 1.21 -4.11 -0.35
CA LEU A 55 1.44 -3.09 0.68
C LEU A 55 0.48 -1.91 0.52
N ILE A 56 0.31 -1.43 -0.71
CA ILE A 56 -0.54 -0.28 -1.07
C ILE A 56 -1.53 -0.69 -2.14
N LYS A 57 -2.78 -0.27 -1.99
CA LYS A 57 -3.78 -0.21 -3.05
C LYS A 57 -4.19 1.24 -3.25
N THR A 58 -4.21 1.67 -4.50
CA THR A 58 -4.68 3.00 -4.88
C THR A 58 -5.46 2.92 -6.19
N SER A 59 -6.27 3.93 -6.46
CA SER A 59 -7.00 4.09 -7.72
C SER A 59 -6.48 5.31 -8.44
N LEU A 60 -6.18 5.16 -9.73
CA LEU A 60 -5.89 6.30 -10.58
C LEU A 60 -7.22 6.90 -11.06
N GLY A 61 -7.48 8.15 -10.67
CA GLY A 61 -8.56 8.93 -11.26
C GLY A 61 -8.21 9.40 -12.67
N TYR A 62 -9.14 10.10 -13.31
CA TYR A 62 -8.83 10.83 -14.54
C TYR A 62 -8.02 12.09 -14.22
N PRO A 63 -7.02 12.44 -15.05
CA PRO A 63 -6.34 13.72 -14.93
C PRO A 63 -7.34 14.87 -15.07
N ASP A 64 -7.04 16.00 -14.45
CA ASP A 64 -7.81 17.22 -14.67
C ASP A 64 -7.73 17.70 -16.12
N PHE A 65 -8.54 18.70 -16.44
CA PHE A 65 -8.65 19.24 -17.80
C PHE A 65 -7.30 19.75 -18.33
N GLU A 66 -6.55 20.48 -17.51
CA GLU A 66 -5.27 21.09 -17.93
C GLU A 66 -4.21 20.03 -18.20
N THR A 67 -4.10 19.05 -17.31
CA THR A 67 -3.21 17.88 -17.46
C THR A 67 -3.61 17.07 -18.69
N SER A 68 -4.91 16.89 -18.94
CA SER A 68 -5.42 16.20 -20.12
C SER A 68 -5.02 16.91 -21.42
N VAL A 69 -5.16 18.24 -21.48
CA VAL A 69 -4.74 19.05 -22.63
C VAL A 69 -3.23 18.93 -22.85
N ALA A 70 -2.42 19.04 -21.79
CA ALA A 70 -0.97 18.91 -21.88
C ALA A 70 -0.54 17.51 -22.40
N LEU A 71 -1.20 16.44 -21.94
CA LEU A 71 -0.98 15.08 -22.43
C LEU A 71 -1.35 14.93 -23.91
N MET A 72 -2.44 15.56 -24.36
CA MET A 72 -2.85 15.53 -25.77
C MET A 72 -1.87 16.30 -26.67
N LEU A 73 -1.40 17.47 -26.24
CA LEU A 73 -0.44 18.28 -27.01
C LEU A 73 0.90 17.55 -27.21
N ASP A 74 1.33 16.76 -26.24
CA ASP A 74 2.57 15.99 -26.30
C ASP A 74 2.37 14.54 -26.79
N SER A 75 1.16 14.20 -27.29
CA SER A 75 0.82 12.83 -27.72
C SER A 75 1.63 12.32 -28.92
N ALA A 76 2.20 13.23 -29.73
CA ALA A 76 3.07 12.87 -30.85
C ALA A 76 4.47 12.39 -30.40
N ASN A 77 4.85 12.66 -29.14
CA ASN A 77 6.15 12.29 -28.59
C ASN A 77 6.16 10.82 -28.12
N ARG A 78 6.23 9.91 -29.08
CA ARG A 78 6.29 8.44 -28.85
C ARG A 78 7.53 7.97 -28.08
N ALA A 79 8.52 8.85 -27.89
CA ALA A 79 9.83 8.53 -27.37
C ALA A 79 10.11 9.17 -25.99
N ARG A 80 9.07 9.64 -25.27
CA ARG A 80 9.20 10.25 -23.93
C ARG A 80 10.13 9.48 -22.99
N ALA A 81 9.99 8.16 -22.96
CA ALA A 81 10.78 7.29 -22.07
C ALA A 81 12.26 7.19 -22.48
N SER A 82 12.59 7.31 -23.77
CA SER A 82 13.98 7.19 -24.24
C SER A 82 14.84 8.43 -23.98
N GLY A 83 14.23 9.55 -23.58
CA GLY A 83 14.93 10.78 -23.18
C GLY A 83 15.28 10.86 -21.69
N ILE A 84 14.89 9.87 -20.88
CA ILE A 84 15.10 9.90 -19.43
C ILE A 84 16.54 9.52 -19.11
N THR A 85 17.25 10.39 -18.41
CA THR A 85 18.60 10.10 -17.90
C THR A 85 18.50 9.55 -16.48
N PRO A 86 19.09 8.38 -16.18
CA PRO A 86 19.06 7.81 -14.83
C PRO A 86 19.83 8.72 -13.85
N ILE A 87 19.18 9.09 -12.75
CA ILE A 87 19.77 9.94 -11.70
C ILE A 87 20.51 9.09 -10.65
N ILE A 88 20.01 7.90 -10.36
CA ILE A 88 20.60 6.95 -9.40
C ILE A 88 20.64 5.54 -9.99
N LYS A 89 21.48 4.68 -9.41
CA LYS A 89 21.55 3.26 -9.77
C LYS A 89 20.56 2.43 -8.93
N SER A 90 20.21 1.24 -9.43
CA SER A 90 19.32 0.31 -8.73
C SER A 90 19.84 -0.10 -7.35
N GLU A 91 21.16 -0.26 -7.20
CA GLU A 91 21.77 -0.60 -5.92
C GLU A 91 21.57 0.50 -4.87
N SER A 92 21.52 1.77 -5.30
CA SER A 92 21.23 2.90 -4.42
C SER A 92 19.83 2.80 -3.83
N ILE A 93 18.85 2.28 -4.57
CA ILE A 93 17.49 2.05 -4.08
C ILE A 93 17.50 1.00 -2.96
N VAL A 94 18.29 -0.06 -3.10
CA VAL A 94 18.43 -1.09 -2.04
C VAL A 94 19.07 -0.48 -0.79
N THR A 95 20.09 0.36 -0.94
CA THR A 95 20.69 1.09 0.18
C THR A 95 19.68 2.01 0.86
N MET A 96 18.93 2.80 0.09
CA MET A 96 17.89 3.71 0.60
C MET A 96 16.78 2.96 1.35
N ALA A 97 16.33 1.81 0.82
CA ALA A 97 15.36 0.96 1.49
C ALA A 97 15.90 0.41 2.82
N GLY A 98 17.21 0.15 2.92
CA GLY A 98 17.87 -0.22 4.17
C GLY A 98 17.81 0.88 5.23
N LEU A 99 18.03 2.15 4.83
CA LEU A 99 17.98 3.30 5.73
C LEU A 99 16.59 3.52 6.36
N ALA A 100 15.52 3.11 5.68
CA ALA A 100 14.17 3.20 6.23
C ALA A 100 14.01 2.36 7.52
N ALA A 101 14.79 1.29 7.71
CA ALA A 101 14.76 0.48 8.92
C ALA A 101 15.26 1.26 10.16
N ASP A 102 16.17 2.21 9.96
CA ASP A 102 16.81 3.00 11.02
C ASP A 102 16.00 4.23 11.44
N VAL A 103 14.91 4.54 10.71
CA VAL A 103 14.01 5.65 11.04
C VAL A 103 13.41 5.43 12.43
N PHE A 104 13.51 6.43 13.29
CA PHE A 104 12.96 6.36 14.65
C PHE A 104 11.43 6.34 14.61
N VAL A 105 10.84 5.45 15.38
CA VAL A 105 9.39 5.40 15.60
C VAL A 105 9.15 5.32 17.09
N ASP A 106 8.49 6.35 17.63
CA ASP A 106 8.12 6.38 19.03
C ASP A 106 7.16 5.22 19.36
N PRO A 107 7.32 4.53 20.51
CA PRO A 107 6.43 3.44 20.91
C PRO A 107 4.94 3.82 20.88
N THR A 108 4.60 5.08 21.20
CA THR A 108 3.22 5.58 21.16
C THR A 108 2.62 5.61 19.76
N ILE A 109 3.45 5.76 18.72
CA ILE A 109 3.01 5.66 17.31
C ILE A 109 2.74 4.20 16.94
N MET A 110 3.56 3.26 17.42
CA MET A 110 3.30 1.83 17.22
C MET A 110 2.02 1.39 17.92
N GLU A 111 1.80 1.85 19.16
CA GLU A 111 0.56 1.66 19.89
C GLU A 111 -0.64 2.27 19.13
N TYR A 112 -0.47 3.46 18.56
CA TYR A 112 -1.50 4.10 17.74
C TYR A 112 -1.87 3.25 16.52
N ILE A 113 -0.90 2.74 15.77
CA ILE A 113 -1.14 1.83 14.64
C ILE A 113 -1.92 0.59 15.10
N ILE A 114 -1.55 -0.01 16.23
CA ILE A 114 -2.24 -1.19 16.76
C ILE A 114 -3.67 -0.85 17.20
N ARG A 115 -3.89 0.31 17.84
CA ARG A 115 -5.23 0.78 18.22
C ARG A 115 -6.13 0.97 17.01
N LEU A 116 -5.63 1.56 15.92
CA LEU A 116 -6.37 1.67 14.66
C LEU A 116 -6.74 0.28 14.13
N VAL A 117 -5.79 -0.65 14.07
CA VAL A 117 -6.03 -2.02 13.59
C VAL A 117 -7.07 -2.74 14.45
N ILE A 118 -7.01 -2.62 15.77
CA ILE A 118 -8.02 -3.21 16.67
C ILE A 118 -9.38 -2.56 16.44
N ALA A 119 -9.45 -1.24 16.33
CA ALA A 119 -10.69 -0.51 16.08
C ALA A 119 -11.38 -0.97 14.78
N THR A 120 -10.63 -1.25 13.71
CA THR A 120 -11.23 -1.81 12.48
C THR A 120 -11.92 -3.16 12.71
N ARG A 121 -11.49 -3.97 13.68
CA ARG A 121 -12.09 -5.29 13.98
C ARG A 121 -13.31 -5.22 14.88
N SER A 122 -13.50 -4.08 15.55
CA SER A 122 -14.64 -3.84 16.44
C SER A 122 -15.68 -2.92 15.82
N ASP A 123 -15.44 -2.45 14.58
CA ASP A 123 -16.38 -1.63 13.85
C ASP A 123 -17.61 -2.46 13.44
N LYS A 124 -18.79 -1.84 13.55
CA LYS A 124 -20.08 -2.48 13.29
C LYS A 124 -20.28 -2.91 11.83
N ASP A 125 -19.61 -2.24 10.90
CA ASP A 125 -19.78 -2.46 9.45
C ASP A 125 -18.77 -3.48 8.89
N VAL A 126 -18.02 -4.16 9.76
CA VAL A 126 -16.86 -4.97 9.37
C VAL A 126 -17.08 -6.45 9.69
N ALA A 127 -16.99 -7.29 8.66
CA ALA A 127 -16.93 -8.74 8.79
C ALA A 127 -15.51 -9.24 9.13
N LEU A 128 -14.47 -8.58 8.58
CA LEU A 128 -13.08 -8.88 8.89
C LEU A 128 -12.23 -7.60 8.84
N GLY A 129 -11.65 -7.24 9.99
CA GLY A 129 -10.77 -6.08 10.10
C GLY A 129 -9.32 -6.38 9.72
N VAL A 130 -8.47 -5.37 9.86
CA VAL A 130 -7.08 -5.43 9.40
C VAL A 130 -6.27 -6.52 10.13
N SER A 131 -5.47 -7.27 9.38
CA SER A 131 -4.57 -8.32 9.89
C SER A 131 -3.30 -7.76 10.55
N MET A 132 -2.54 -8.60 11.25
CA MET A 132 -1.20 -8.21 11.72
C MET A 132 -0.23 -7.90 10.58
N ARG A 133 -0.44 -8.48 9.39
CA ARG A 133 0.33 -8.13 8.18
C ARG A 133 0.06 -6.68 7.78
N GLY A 134 -1.17 -6.20 7.92
CA GLY A 134 -1.52 -4.79 7.71
C GLY A 134 -0.82 -3.85 8.68
N ALA A 135 -0.79 -4.21 9.98
CA ALA A 135 -0.06 -3.44 10.99
C ALA A 135 1.45 -3.33 10.66
N LEU A 136 2.07 -4.46 10.30
CA LEU A 136 3.49 -4.48 9.94
C LEU A 136 3.76 -3.73 8.63
N GLY A 137 2.86 -3.85 7.65
CA GLY A 137 2.90 -3.09 6.41
C GLY A 137 2.86 -1.59 6.68
N MET A 138 1.93 -1.14 7.52
CA MET A 138 1.81 0.24 7.95
C MET A 138 3.09 0.76 8.62
N ALA A 139 3.63 0.01 9.59
CA ALA A 139 4.87 0.38 10.26
C ALA A 139 6.06 0.53 9.30
N ARG A 140 6.14 -0.30 8.26
CA ARG A 140 7.16 -0.17 7.20
C ARG A 140 6.90 1.04 6.30
N ALA A 141 5.64 1.26 5.90
CA ALA A 141 5.25 2.35 5.03
C ALA A 141 5.54 3.73 5.66
N VAL A 142 5.17 3.93 6.92
CA VAL A 142 5.38 5.22 7.61
C VAL A 142 6.86 5.55 7.79
N ARG A 143 7.72 4.54 8.04
CA ARG A 143 9.19 4.73 8.10
C ARG A 143 9.74 5.20 6.76
N THR A 144 9.38 4.51 5.68
CA THR A 144 9.79 4.86 4.32
C THR A 144 9.29 6.24 3.93
N TRP A 145 8.06 6.60 4.33
CA TRP A 145 7.47 7.91 4.05
C TRP A 145 8.19 9.05 4.78
N ALA A 146 8.53 8.86 6.06
CA ALA A 146 9.28 9.83 6.82
C ALA A 146 10.65 10.12 6.18
N ILE A 147 11.44 9.07 5.87
CA ILE A 147 12.77 9.27 5.28
C ILE A 147 12.72 9.80 3.85
N ALA A 148 11.73 9.39 3.05
CA ALA A 148 11.49 9.96 1.73
C ALA A 148 11.13 11.46 1.80
N SER A 149 10.54 11.89 2.92
CA SER A 149 10.27 13.30 3.23
C SER A 149 11.44 14.02 3.92
N GLY A 150 12.62 13.38 4.01
CA GLY A 150 13.81 13.96 4.64
C GLY A 150 13.80 13.96 6.18
N ARG A 151 12.88 13.22 6.82
CA ARG A 151 12.78 13.11 8.28
C ARG A 151 13.31 11.76 8.77
N SER A 152 14.07 11.78 9.86
CA SER A 152 14.58 10.57 10.53
C SER A 152 13.63 10.00 11.60
N TYR A 153 12.41 10.55 11.71
CA TYR A 153 11.39 10.11 12.65
C TYR A 153 9.99 10.16 12.04
N VAL A 154 9.14 9.23 12.48
CA VAL A 154 7.73 9.15 12.09
C VAL A 154 6.88 10.08 12.95
N THR A 155 5.82 10.62 12.36
CA THR A 155 4.79 11.45 12.99
C THR A 155 3.41 10.77 12.90
N PRO A 156 2.43 11.16 13.74
CA PRO A 156 1.07 10.67 13.61
C PRO A 156 0.42 11.01 12.27
N ASP A 157 0.82 12.12 11.64
CA ASP A 157 0.34 12.54 10.33
C ASP A 157 0.72 11.52 9.25
N ASP A 158 1.92 10.94 9.32
CA ASP A 158 2.35 9.88 8.40
C ASP A 158 1.43 8.65 8.46
N VAL A 159 0.97 8.29 9.67
CA VAL A 159 0.03 7.19 9.89
C VAL A 159 -1.32 7.54 9.27
N ARG A 160 -1.82 8.76 9.48
CA ARG A 160 -3.10 9.21 8.93
C ARG A 160 -3.08 9.19 7.40
N ASP A 161 -2.05 9.78 6.79
CA ASP A 161 -1.98 9.97 5.34
C ASP A 161 -1.84 8.63 4.60
N LEU A 162 -1.25 7.61 5.24
CA LEU A 162 -1.08 6.27 4.69
C LEU A 162 -2.18 5.28 5.10
N ALA A 163 -3.12 5.65 5.97
CA ALA A 163 -4.11 4.72 6.50
C ALA A 163 -5.00 4.14 5.41
N ILE A 164 -5.57 4.98 4.54
CA ILE A 164 -6.44 4.50 3.46
C ILE A 164 -5.62 3.65 2.46
N PRO A 165 -4.50 4.13 1.88
CA PRO A 165 -3.74 3.36 0.90
C PRO A 165 -3.22 2.00 1.41
N VAL A 166 -2.93 1.87 2.71
CA VAL A 166 -2.32 0.67 3.29
C VAL A 166 -3.33 -0.28 3.95
N LEU A 167 -4.41 0.25 4.53
CA LEU A 167 -5.33 -0.52 5.36
C LEU A 167 -6.68 -0.82 4.71
N ALA A 168 -7.22 0.07 3.87
CA ALA A 168 -8.60 -0.04 3.39
C ALA A 168 -8.85 -1.36 2.62
N HIS A 169 -7.91 -1.78 1.76
CA HIS A 169 -8.06 -3.04 1.01
C HIS A 169 -7.93 -4.32 1.85
N ARG A 170 -7.69 -4.18 3.15
CA ARG A 170 -7.59 -5.28 4.13
C ARG A 170 -8.82 -5.37 5.03
N VAL A 171 -9.80 -4.49 4.83
CA VAL A 171 -11.09 -4.51 5.55
C VAL A 171 -12.14 -5.14 4.65
N ILE A 172 -12.86 -6.12 5.19
CA ILE A 172 -14.01 -6.75 4.54
C ILE A 172 -15.27 -6.23 5.23
N ILE A 173 -16.11 -5.54 4.45
CA ILE A 173 -17.40 -5.02 4.90
C ILE A 173 -18.40 -6.19 5.01
N ASP A 174 -19.26 -6.15 6.02
CA ASP A 174 -20.33 -7.14 6.13
C ASP A 174 -21.40 -6.96 5.03
N ALA A 175 -22.18 -8.01 4.77
CA ALA A 175 -23.11 -8.01 3.64
C ALA A 175 -24.23 -6.95 3.74
N GLU A 176 -24.68 -6.61 4.95
CA GLU A 176 -25.74 -5.61 5.15
C GLU A 176 -25.20 -4.20 4.89
N SER A 177 -24.01 -3.91 5.41
CA SER A 177 -23.33 -2.63 5.21
C SER A 177 -22.85 -2.42 3.77
N ASP A 178 -22.37 -3.47 3.09
CA ASP A 178 -21.99 -3.42 1.68
C ASP A 178 -23.23 -3.10 0.80
N PHE A 179 -24.38 -3.70 1.12
CA PHE A 179 -25.65 -3.38 0.46
C PHE A 179 -26.09 -1.92 0.69
N ALA A 180 -25.82 -1.37 1.88
CA ALA A 180 -26.06 0.03 2.20
C ALA A 180 -25.04 0.99 1.55
N GLY A 181 -24.02 0.47 0.85
CA GLY A 181 -23.02 1.24 0.13
C GLY A 181 -21.84 1.72 0.97
N VAL A 182 -21.66 1.17 2.18
CA VAL A 182 -20.50 1.46 3.04
C VAL A 182 -19.24 0.90 2.39
N LYS A 183 -18.19 1.71 2.35
CA LYS A 183 -16.88 1.30 1.82
C LYS A 183 -15.87 1.12 2.94
N ALA A 184 -14.83 0.35 2.64
CA ALA A 184 -13.70 0.15 3.55
C ALA A 184 -12.98 1.47 3.89
N GLU A 185 -12.91 2.39 2.92
CA GLU A 185 -12.38 3.73 3.12
C GLU A 185 -13.15 4.50 4.21
N ASP A 186 -14.49 4.41 4.21
CA ASP A 186 -15.35 5.07 5.21
C ASP A 186 -15.10 4.53 6.63
N VAL A 187 -14.84 3.22 6.76
CA VAL A 187 -14.47 2.59 8.03
C VAL A 187 -13.12 3.13 8.52
N ILE A 188 -12.12 3.21 7.65
CA ILE A 188 -10.80 3.72 8.03
C ILE A 188 -10.87 5.18 8.46
N GLU A 189 -11.63 6.02 7.75
CA GLU A 189 -11.84 7.42 8.12
C GLU A 189 -12.49 7.55 9.50
N ARG A 190 -13.55 6.78 9.77
CA ARG A 190 -14.21 6.75 11.08
C ARG A 190 -13.26 6.29 12.19
N VAL A 191 -12.52 5.22 11.96
CA VAL A 191 -11.53 4.69 12.92
C VAL A 191 -10.43 5.72 13.23
N LEU A 192 -9.98 6.48 12.23
CA LEU A 192 -9.01 7.58 12.42
C LEU A 192 -9.59 8.73 13.26
N LEU A 193 -10.87 9.06 13.07
CA LEU A 193 -11.55 10.09 13.84
C LEU A 193 -11.78 9.68 15.30
N ASP A 194 -12.17 8.43 15.53
CA ASP A 194 -12.50 7.91 16.86
C ASP A 194 -11.26 7.55 17.68
N THR A 195 -10.14 7.25 17.00
CA THR A 195 -8.89 6.87 17.66
C THR A 195 -7.98 8.09 17.80
N ALA A 196 -7.94 8.66 19.00
CA ALA A 196 -7.04 9.79 19.28
C ALA A 196 -5.57 9.47 18.96
N PRO A 197 -4.86 10.30 18.17
CA PRO A 197 -3.44 10.15 17.92
C PRO A 197 -2.63 10.47 19.20
N PRO A 198 -1.37 9.99 19.31
CA PRO A 198 -0.55 10.29 20.46
C PRO A 198 -0.23 11.78 20.52
N ALA A 199 -0.29 12.36 21.72
CA ALA A 199 0.09 13.75 21.93
C ALA A 199 1.59 13.91 21.71
N TYR A 200 1.98 14.81 20.81
CA TYR A 200 3.38 15.08 20.52
C TYR A 200 4.08 15.57 21.79
N ARG A 201 5.01 14.79 22.32
CA ARG A 201 6.03 15.29 23.25
C ARG A 201 7.22 15.68 22.39
N ALA A 202 7.38 16.98 22.14
CA ALA A 202 8.66 17.48 21.67
C ALA A 202 9.71 17.08 22.72
N ALA A 203 10.68 16.27 22.31
CA ALA A 203 11.88 16.01 23.10
C ALA A 203 12.84 17.20 22.99
#